data_AF-A0A0K2RUV0-F1
#
_entry.id   AF-A0A0K2RUV0-F1
#
_cell.length_a   1.000
_cell.length_b   1.000
_cell.length_c   1.000
_cell.angle_alpha   90.00
_cell.angle_beta   90.00
_cell.angle_gamma   90.00
#
_symmetry.space_group_name_H-M   'P 1'
#
loop_
_entity.id
_entity.type
_entity.pdbx_description
1 polymer ?
#
loop_
_entity_poly.entity_id
_entity_poly.type
_entity_poly.pdbx_seq_one_letter_code
_entity_poly.pdbx_strand_id
1 'polypeptide(L)'
;MNLTDSVRLLARFGDRVVDEPVSAGISAVPFESAMAVRSFFSWPGKRNYEGSWWSSTMRAHVGFESLLERDFAMLADHDGDVVGISSQPFALLWPHGTEHARGHVPDFFLRLRDGGGRVVDVRPSGMRIPRRISSK
;
A
#
# COMPACT_ATOMS: atom_id res chain seq x y z
N MET A 1 -14.89 -5.99 -6.60
CA MET A 1 -15.04 -7.42 -6.28
C MET A 1 -14.35 -8.18 -7.39
N ASN A 2 -13.48 -9.12 -7.06
CA ASN A 2 -12.79 -9.93 -8.07
C ASN A 2 -13.77 -11.00 -8.59
N LEU A 3 -13.77 -11.25 -9.90
CA LEU A 3 -14.60 -12.28 -10.56
C LEU A 3 -13.85 -13.61 -10.75
N THR A 4 -12.62 -13.71 -10.24
CA THR A 4 -11.74 -14.88 -10.38
C THR A 4 -11.53 -15.60 -9.06
N ASP A 5 -11.05 -16.85 -9.14
CA ASP A 5 -10.71 -17.69 -7.98
C ASP A 5 -9.31 -17.41 -7.38
N SER A 6 -8.64 -16.34 -7.84
CA SER A 6 -7.27 -15.99 -7.43
C SER A 6 -7.21 -14.61 -6.78
N VAL A 7 -6.30 -14.39 -5.83
CA VAL A 7 -6.04 -13.03 -5.33
C VAL A 7 -5.41 -12.23 -6.47
N ARG A 8 -5.95 -11.05 -6.76
CA ARG A 8 -5.40 -10.14 -7.77
C ARG A 8 -4.78 -8.91 -7.12
N LEU A 9 -3.78 -8.35 -7.78
CA LEU A 9 -3.15 -7.10 -7.40
C LEU A 9 -3.35 -6.09 -8.53
N LEU A 10 -3.94 -4.94 -8.17
CA LEU A 10 -4.14 -3.80 -9.05
C LEU A 10 -3.15 -2.68 -8.69
N ALA A 11 -2.27 -2.30 -9.61
CA ALA A 11 -1.31 -1.21 -9.43
C ALA A 11 -1.29 -0.27 -10.64
N ARG A 12 -0.93 1.00 -10.44
CA ARG A 12 -0.86 2.01 -11.51
C ARG A 12 0.55 2.58 -11.63
N PHE A 13 1.04 2.68 -12.87
CA PHE A 13 2.35 3.21 -13.24
C PHE A 13 2.18 4.17 -14.44
N GLY A 14 2.03 5.47 -14.18
CA GLY A 14 1.62 6.41 -15.22
C GLY A 14 0.28 5.99 -15.84
N ASP A 15 0.27 5.83 -17.17
CA ASP A 15 -0.90 5.37 -17.93
C ASP A 15 -1.07 3.84 -17.91
N ARG A 16 -0.10 3.10 -17.39
CA ARG A 16 -0.14 1.64 -17.33
C ARG A 16 -0.83 1.18 -16.05
N VAL A 17 -1.80 0.29 -16.19
CA VAL A 17 -2.42 -0.43 -15.08
C VAL A 17 -1.97 -1.89 -15.14
N VAL A 18 -1.51 -2.40 -14.01
CA VAL A 18 -1.23 -3.83 -13.79
C VAL A 18 -2.40 -4.39 -13.01
N ASP A 19 -3.08 -5.39 -13.56
CA ASP A 19 -4.14 -6.14 -12.88
C ASP A 19 -3.89 -7.62 -13.13
N GLU A 20 -3.17 -8.26 -12.21
CA GLU A 20 -2.65 -9.61 -12.39
C GLU A 20 -2.91 -10.47 -11.15
N PRO A 21 -3.04 -11.80 -11.30
CA PRO A 21 -3.01 -12.71 -10.18
C PRO A 21 -1.71 -12.56 -9.37
N VAL A 22 -1.81 -12.61 -8.05
CA VAL A 22 -0.65 -12.63 -7.17
C VAL A 22 0.11 -13.93 -7.41
N SER A 23 1.36 -13.80 -7.85
CA SER A 23 2.26 -14.90 -8.18
C SER A 23 3.68 -14.56 -7.76
N ALA A 24 4.62 -15.51 -7.85
CA ALA A 24 6.03 -15.28 -7.52
C ALA A 24 6.67 -14.13 -8.36
N GLY A 25 6.16 -13.89 -9.58
CA GLY A 25 6.63 -12.83 -10.46
C GLY A 25 6.33 -11.41 -9.95
N ILE A 26 5.50 -11.26 -8.92
CA ILE A 26 5.13 -9.95 -8.37
C ILE A 26 6.32 -9.21 -7.74
N SER A 27 7.36 -9.95 -7.34
CA SER A 27 8.61 -9.39 -6.81
C SER A 27 9.36 -8.51 -7.83
N ALA A 28 9.16 -8.75 -9.13
CA ALA A 28 9.75 -7.99 -10.21
C ALA A 28 8.97 -6.71 -10.56
N VAL A 29 7.79 -6.50 -9.97
CA VAL A 29 7.00 -5.28 -10.21
C VAL A 29 7.64 -4.11 -9.43
N PRO A 30 7.90 -2.96 -10.08
CA PRO A 30 8.60 -1.83 -9.46
C PRO A 30 7.64 -0.99 -8.62
N PHE A 31 7.04 -1.57 -7.57
CA PHE A 31 6.01 -0.91 -6.76
C PHE A 31 6.47 0.41 -6.13
N GLU A 32 7.76 0.63 -5.91
CA GLU A 32 8.32 1.91 -5.48
C GLU A 32 8.01 3.08 -6.45
N SER A 33 7.71 2.79 -7.71
CA SER A 33 7.30 3.76 -8.72
C SER A 33 5.78 3.79 -8.93
N ALA A 34 5.01 3.06 -8.11
CA ALA A 34 3.57 3.01 -8.23
C ALA A 34 2.95 4.34 -7.81
N MET A 35 1.95 4.77 -8.59
CA MET A 35 1.08 5.87 -8.22
C MET A 35 0.03 5.36 -7.24
N ALA A 36 -0.38 6.23 -6.31
CA ALA A 36 -1.51 5.92 -5.43
C ALA A 36 -2.72 5.45 -6.25
N VAL A 37 -3.25 4.28 -5.91
CA VAL A 37 -4.39 3.65 -6.61
C VAL A 37 -5.70 4.43 -6.38
N ARG A 38 -5.75 5.27 -5.35
CA ARG A 38 -6.93 6.08 -5.03
C ARG A 38 -6.63 7.56 -5.28
N SER A 39 -7.55 8.25 -5.95
CA SER A 39 -7.72 9.68 -5.76
C SER A 39 -8.28 9.88 -4.36
N PHE A 40 -7.64 10.69 -3.53
CA PHE A 40 -8.05 11.02 -2.16
C PHE A 40 -9.59 11.12 -2.03
N PHE A 41 -10.21 10.21 -1.29
CA PHE A 41 -11.64 10.33 -0.95
C PHE A 41 -11.78 11.19 0.30
N SER A 42 -12.26 12.42 0.11
CA SER A 42 -12.74 13.28 1.20
C SER A 42 -14.13 12.81 1.63
N TRP A 43 -14.27 12.29 2.85
CA TRP A 43 -15.57 12.04 3.47
C TRP A 43 -15.92 13.17 4.45
N PRO A 44 -17.14 13.72 4.46
CA PRO A 44 -17.54 14.77 5.42
C PRO A 44 -17.39 14.25 6.85
N GLY A 45 -16.49 14.86 7.64
CA GLY A 45 -16.18 14.43 9.02
C GLY A 45 -14.77 13.88 9.26
N LYS A 46 -13.99 13.59 8.19
CA LYS A 46 -12.63 14.11 7.98
C LYS A 46 -11.69 14.50 9.14
N ARG A 47 -11.56 13.77 10.27
CA ARG A 47 -10.68 14.20 11.39
C ARG A 47 -9.19 13.94 11.17
N ASN A 48 -8.79 13.62 9.94
CA ASN A 48 -7.48 13.11 9.62
C ASN A 48 -6.63 14.19 8.92
N TYR A 49 -5.41 14.41 9.42
CA TYR A 49 -4.39 15.20 8.74
C TYR A 49 -3.90 14.42 7.52
N GLU A 50 -4.37 14.81 6.34
CA GLU A 50 -3.87 14.33 5.06
C GLU A 50 -2.89 15.35 4.46
N GLY A 51 -1.91 14.85 3.69
CA GLY A 51 -0.89 15.72 3.12
C GLY A 51 0.14 14.96 2.30
N SER A 52 1.24 15.64 2.02
CA SER A 52 2.36 15.10 1.26
C SER A 52 3.67 15.38 1.99
N TRP A 53 4.49 14.34 2.15
CA TRP A 53 5.87 14.42 2.63
C TRP A 53 6.81 14.56 1.43
N TRP A 54 7.72 15.53 1.43
CA TRP A 54 8.79 15.56 0.43
C TRP A 54 9.85 14.52 0.82
N SER A 55 9.90 13.41 0.09
CA SER A 55 10.88 12.35 0.32
C SER A 55 12.19 12.68 -0.39
N SER A 56 13.28 12.70 0.36
CA SER A 56 14.63 12.86 -0.19
C SER A 56 15.06 11.63 -0.99
N THR A 57 14.64 10.43 -0.55
CA THR A 57 14.88 9.15 -1.25
C THR A 57 14.19 9.13 -2.61
N MET A 58 12.95 9.59 -2.70
CA MET A 58 12.18 9.60 -3.95
C MET A 58 12.40 10.86 -4.79
N ARG A 59 12.93 11.94 -4.18
CA ARG A 59 12.97 13.29 -4.76
C ARG A 59 11.60 13.74 -5.27
N ALA A 60 10.56 13.37 -4.53
CA ALA A 60 9.17 13.58 -4.89
C ALA A 60 8.29 13.58 -3.64
N HIS A 61 7.02 13.95 -3.82
CA HIS A 61 6.03 13.89 -2.76
C HIS A 61 5.45 12.49 -2.59
N VAL A 62 5.43 12.01 -1.34
CA VAL A 62 4.76 10.77 -0.91
C VAL A 62 3.54 11.15 -0.07
N GLY A 63 2.37 10.61 -0.40
CA GLY A 63 1.12 10.93 0.29
C GLY A 63 1.00 10.24 1.65
N PHE A 64 0.28 10.87 2.58
CA PHE A 64 -0.15 10.26 3.84
C PHE A 64 -1.57 10.71 4.18
N GLU A 65 -2.33 9.86 4.86
CA GLU A 65 -3.70 10.12 5.32
C GLU A 65 -3.81 10.25 6.86
N SER A 66 -2.69 10.17 7.59
CA SER A 66 -2.66 10.42 9.04
C SER A 66 -1.29 10.93 9.51
N LEU A 67 -1.24 11.55 10.70
CA LEU A 67 0.04 11.96 11.30
C LEU A 67 0.96 10.76 11.58
N LEU A 68 0.40 9.60 11.91
CA LEU A 68 1.18 8.38 12.13
C LEU A 68 1.79 7.87 10.82
N GLU A 69 1.05 7.94 9.72
CA GLU A 69 1.59 7.65 8.38
C GLU A 69 2.64 8.67 7.94
N ARG A 70 2.46 9.95 8.26
CA ARG A 70 3.50 10.97 8.04
C ARG A 70 4.77 10.62 8.80
N ASP A 71 4.66 10.31 10.08
CA ASP A 71 5.81 9.98 10.92
C ASP A 71 6.49 8.69 10.44
N PHE A 72 5.72 7.71 9.98
CA PHE A 72 6.26 6.53 9.30
C PHE A 72 7.00 6.90 8.00
N ALA A 73 6.42 7.74 7.14
CA ALA A 73 7.06 8.17 5.89
C ALA A 73 8.38 8.92 6.16
N MET A 74 8.44 9.75 7.20
CA MET A 74 9.67 10.42 7.63
C MET A 74 10.75 9.42 8.07
N LEU A 75 10.38 8.41 8.86
CA LEU A 75 11.32 7.38 9.31
C LEU A 75 11.83 6.52 8.15
N ALA A 76 10.93 6.13 7.23
CA ALA A 76 11.30 5.37 6.04
C ALA A 76 12.21 6.17 5.11
N ASP A 77 12.02 7.48 4.99
CA ASP A 77 12.87 8.36 4.17
C ASP A 77 14.26 8.59 4.79
N HIS A 78 14.38 8.45 6.11
CA HIS A 78 15.65 8.53 6.83
C HIS A 78 16.46 7.23 6.81
N ASP A 79 15.79 6.08 6.67
CA ASP A 79 16.42 4.76 6.70
C ASP A 79 17.33 4.55 5.46
N GLY A 80 18.63 4.37 5.70
CA GLY A 80 19.63 4.20 4.64
C GLY A 80 19.49 2.91 3.81
N ASP A 81 18.73 1.93 4.29
CA ASP A 81 18.43 0.71 3.54
C ASP A 81 17.21 0.86 2.62
N VAL A 82 16.41 1.92 2.78
CA VAL A 82 15.27 2.22 1.92
C VAL A 82 15.74 3.01 0.71
N VAL A 83 15.46 2.48 -0.49
CA VAL A 83 15.84 3.08 -1.78
C VAL A 83 14.64 3.47 -2.63
N GLY A 84 13.42 3.23 -2.14
CA GLY A 84 12.19 3.65 -2.78
C GLY A 84 10.98 3.58 -1.85
N ILE A 85 10.04 4.50 -2.01
CA ILE A 85 8.86 4.67 -1.15
C ILE A 85 7.67 5.07 -2.03
N SER A 86 6.56 4.35 -1.89
CA SER A 86 5.31 4.69 -2.58
C SER A 86 4.13 4.55 -1.62
N SER A 87 3.24 5.55 -1.61
CA SER A 87 2.00 5.53 -0.85
C SER A 87 0.88 4.83 -1.62
N GLN A 88 0.11 3.98 -0.97
CA GLN A 88 -1.02 3.24 -1.57
C GLN A 88 -0.67 2.57 -2.90
N PRO A 89 0.39 1.73 -2.90
CA PRO A 89 1.08 1.25 -4.10
C PRO A 89 0.20 0.36 -4.99
N PHE A 90 -0.74 -0.35 -4.38
CA PHE A 90 -1.63 -1.28 -5.07
C PHE A 90 -2.87 -1.62 -4.24
N ALA A 91 -3.87 -2.21 -4.88
CA ALA A 91 -5.01 -2.84 -4.22
C ALA A 91 -4.95 -4.37 -4.36
N LEU A 92 -5.08 -5.08 -3.24
CA LEU A 92 -5.31 -6.51 -3.19
C LEU A 92 -6.81 -6.80 -3.27
N LEU A 93 -7.20 -7.61 -4.25
CA LEU A 93 -8.56 -8.01 -4.54
C LEU A 93 -8.71 -9.51 -4.29
N TRP A 94 -9.49 -9.85 -3.26
CA TRP A 94 -9.74 -11.24 -2.87
C TRP A 94 -10.59 -11.99 -3.88
N PRO A 95 -10.41 -13.33 -4.04
CA PRO A 95 -11.22 -14.17 -4.91
C PRO A 95 -12.72 -14.00 -4.73
N HIS A 96 -13.48 -14.30 -5.77
CA HIS A 96 -14.94 -14.35 -5.69
C HIS A 96 -15.38 -15.34 -4.60
N GLY A 97 -16.44 -15.01 -3.86
CA GLY A 97 -16.95 -15.86 -2.78
C GLY A 97 -16.14 -15.80 -1.47
N THR A 98 -15.07 -15.01 -1.40
CA THR A 98 -14.35 -14.80 -0.12
C THR A 98 -15.24 -14.01 0.85
N GLU A 99 -15.69 -14.66 1.91
CA GLU A 99 -16.67 -14.12 2.86
C GLU A 99 -16.12 -12.86 3.56
N HIS A 100 -16.89 -11.76 3.51
CA HIS A 100 -16.52 -10.44 4.07
C HIS A 100 -15.20 -9.84 3.55
N ALA A 101 -14.76 -10.25 2.36
CA ALA A 101 -13.50 -9.80 1.80
C ALA A 101 -13.65 -8.42 1.14
N ARG A 102 -13.31 -7.36 1.88
CA ARG A 102 -13.11 -6.03 1.29
C ARG A 102 -11.69 -5.96 0.72
N GLY A 103 -11.55 -5.39 -0.48
CA GLY A 103 -10.23 -5.15 -1.05
C GLY A 103 -9.36 -4.33 -0.09
N HIS A 104 -8.06 -4.63 -0.07
CA HIS A 104 -7.11 -4.01 0.84
C HIS A 104 -6.10 -3.17 0.05
N VAL A 105 -5.85 -1.95 0.49
CA VAL A 105 -4.80 -1.08 -0.06
C VAL A 105 -3.83 -0.82 1.09
N PRO A 106 -2.57 -1.28 1.00
CA PRO A 106 -1.55 -0.98 1.98
C PRO A 106 -1.23 0.51 2.02
N ASP A 107 -0.79 1.02 3.17
CA ASP A 107 -0.44 2.43 3.29
C ASP A 107 0.84 2.76 2.52
N PHE A 108 1.87 1.90 2.61
CA PHE A 108 3.15 2.09 1.94
C PHE A 108 3.74 0.81 1.34
N PHE A 109 4.57 0.98 0.32
CA PHE A 109 5.58 0.00 -0.09
C PHE A 109 6.97 0.64 -0.02
N LEU A 110 7.93 -0.13 0.48
CA LEU A 110 9.34 0.22 0.53
C LEU A 110 10.15 -0.73 -0.36
N ARG A 111 10.99 -0.17 -1.23
CA ARG A 111 12.07 -0.93 -1.87
C ARG A 111 13.30 -0.84 -0.99
N LEU A 112 13.88 -1.99 -0.68
CA LEU A 112 15.12 -2.10 0.08
C LEU A 112 16.32 -2.20 -0.86
N ARG A 113 17.49 -1.79 -0.35
CA ARG A 113 18.78 -1.82 -1.05
C ARG A 113 19.18 -3.21 -1.53
N ASP A 114 18.78 -4.25 -0.81
CA ASP A 114 19.01 -5.66 -1.18
C ASP A 114 18.07 -6.17 -2.29
N GLY A 115 17.20 -5.31 -2.81
CA GLY A 115 16.17 -5.64 -3.81
C GLY A 115 14.86 -6.13 -3.21
N GLY A 116 14.80 -6.37 -1.90
CA GLY A 116 13.59 -6.76 -1.18
C GLY A 116 12.49 -5.69 -1.22
N GLY A 117 11.24 -6.13 -1.12
CA GLY A 117 10.07 -5.25 -0.98
C GLY A 117 9.42 -5.43 0.38
N ARG A 118 9.08 -4.33 1.05
CA ARG A 118 8.24 -4.35 2.27
C ARG A 118 6.91 -3.67 2.00
N VAL A 119 5.83 -4.33 2.39
CA VAL A 119 4.46 -3.79 2.35
C VAL A 119 4.08 -3.42 3.77
N VAL A 120 3.58 -2.20 3.99
CA VAL A 120 3.36 -1.66 5.33
C VAL A 120 1.96 -1.11 5.48
N ASP A 121 1.30 -1.55 6.55
CA ASP A 121 0.11 -0.94 7.12
C ASP A 121 0.47 -0.23 8.42
N VAL A 122 0.18 1.07 8.48
CA VAL A 122 0.47 1.92 9.63
C VAL A 122 -0.73 1.91 10.57
N ARG A 123 -0.52 1.45 11.80
CA ARG A 123 -1.58 1.32 12.81
C ARG A 123 -1.10 1.78 14.18
N PRO A 124 -1.96 2.39 15.01
CA PRO A 124 -1.63 2.68 16.40
C PRO A 124 -1.28 1.40 17.17
N SER A 125 -0.30 1.47 18.06
CA SER A 125 0.07 0.36 18.96
C SER A 125 -1.15 -0.07 19.80
N GLY A 126 -1.60 -1.30 19.61
CA GLY A 126 -2.79 -1.86 20.29
C GLY A 126 -3.96 -2.18 19.36
N MET A 127 -3.96 -1.68 18.12
CA MET A 127 -4.93 -2.08 17.11
C MET A 127 -4.53 -3.43 16.50
N ARG A 128 -5.11 -4.52 17.02
CA ARG A 128 -4.99 -5.85 16.40
C ARG A 128 -5.98 -5.96 15.25
N ILE A 129 -5.52 -6.44 14.09
CA ILE A 129 -6.43 -7.06 13.12
C ILE A 129 -7.13 -8.20 13.88
N PRO A 130 -8.47 -8.26 13.93
CA PRO A 130 -9.14 -9.41 14.53
C PRO A 130 -8.59 -10.67 13.84
N ARG A 131 -8.02 -11.60 14.62
CA ARG A 131 -7.68 -12.94 14.09
C ARG A 131 -9.01 -13.53 13.63
N ARG A 132 -9.24 -13.58 12.32
CA ARG A 132 -10.35 -14.34 11.76
C ARG A 132 -10.01 -15.81 11.91
N ILE A 133 -10.60 -16.44 12.91
CA ILE A 133 -10.62 -17.88 13.09
C ILE A 133 -11.53 -18.39 11.98
N SER A 134 -10.97 -18.91 10.89
CA SER A 134 -11.73 -19.76 9.98
C SER A 134 -11.91 -21.09 10.70
N SER A 135 -13.12 -21.34 11.19
CA SER A 135 -13.54 -22.70 11.49
C SER A 135 -13.98 -23.33 10.18
N LYS A 136 -13.61 -24.60 10.02
CA LYS A 136 -13.82 -25.47 8.85
C LYS A 136 -15.28 -25.60 8.44
#